data_AF-A0A0H2TCW7-F1
#
_entry.id   AF-A0A0H2TCW7-F1
#
_cell.length_a   1.000
_cell.length_b   1.000
_cell.length_c   1.000
_cell.angle_alpha   90.00
_cell.angle_beta   90.00
_cell.angle_gamma   90.00
#
_symmetry.space_group_name_H-M   'P 1'
#
loop_
_entity.id
_entity.type
_entity.pdbx_description
1 polymer ?
#
loop_
_entity_poly.entity_id
_entity_poly.type
_entity_poly.pdbx_seq_one_letter_code
_entity_poly.pdbx_strand_id
1 'polypeptide(L)'
;AEAMNMGVRAGLDPAVLAGVLNASTGKCWPSEVNNPVPGVCPASPAGRDYAGGFGLALMRKDLGLAITAARESGARLELADRTKEVYDAADAREDCRGRDFSVVYRYLGGKE
;
A
#
# COMPACT_ATOMS: atom_id res chain seq x y z
N ALA A 1 3.85 -2.16 -2.01
CA ALA A 1 4.70 -1.01 -1.61
C ALA A 1 6.13 -1.47 -1.30
N GLU A 2 6.33 -2.38 -0.35
CA GLU A 2 7.67 -2.84 0.07
C GLU A 2 8.53 -3.38 -1.08
N ALA A 3 8.01 -4.30 -1.89
CA ALA A 3 8.73 -4.87 -3.04
C ALA A 3 9.18 -3.79 -4.04
N MET A 4 8.30 -2.84 -4.34
CA MET A 4 8.63 -1.70 -5.21
C MET A 4 9.72 -0.82 -4.57
N ASN A 5 9.58 -0.47 -3.29
CA ASN A 5 10.55 0.36 -2.58
C ASN A 5 11.94 -0.30 -2.55
N MET A 6 11.99 -1.59 -2.22
CA MET A 6 13.24 -2.37 -2.22
C MET A 6 13.90 -2.35 -3.60
N GLY A 7 13.15 -2.67 -4.66
CA GLY A 7 13.70 -2.72 -6.02
C GLY A 7 14.17 -1.36 -6.53
N VAL A 8 13.40 -0.29 -6.29
CA VAL A 8 13.79 1.07 -6.65
C VAL A 8 15.03 1.53 -5.87
N ARG A 9 15.16 1.18 -4.58
CA ARG A 9 16.37 1.45 -3.80
C ARG A 9 17.58 0.66 -4.29
N ALA A 10 17.35 -0.52 -4.86
CA ALA A 10 18.38 -1.32 -5.52
C ALA A 10 18.76 -0.80 -6.93
N GLY A 11 18.13 0.29 -7.40
CA GLY A 11 18.46 0.94 -8.67
C GLY A 11 17.64 0.43 -9.87
N LEU A 12 16.59 -0.35 -9.63
CA LEU A 12 15.69 -0.78 -10.69
C LEU A 12 14.76 0.36 -11.13
N ASP A 13 14.50 0.44 -12.43
CA ASP A 13 13.45 1.29 -12.96
C ASP A 13 12.07 0.80 -12.45
N PRO A 14 11.23 1.69 -11.87
CA PRO A 14 9.97 1.28 -11.26
C PRO A 14 8.96 0.74 -12.29
N ALA A 15 8.94 1.25 -13.52
CA ALA A 15 8.02 0.77 -14.55
C ALA A 15 8.43 -0.62 -15.04
N VAL A 16 9.73 -0.86 -15.24
CA VAL A 16 10.27 -2.19 -15.57
C VAL A 16 9.97 -3.19 -14.45
N LEU A 17 10.24 -2.84 -13.19
CA LEU A 17 9.97 -3.70 -12.04
C LEU A 17 8.49 -4.06 -11.92
N ALA A 18 7.60 -3.08 -12.07
CA ALA A 18 6.15 -3.32 -12.08
C ALA A 18 5.72 -4.24 -13.23
N GLY A 19 6.32 -4.07 -14.42
CA GLY A 19 6.11 -4.96 -15.56
C GLY A 19 6.47 -6.41 -15.25
N VAL A 20 7.64 -6.64 -14.64
CA VAL A 20 8.07 -7.99 -14.23
C VAL A 20 7.12 -8.57 -13.18
N LEU A 21 6.76 -7.81 -12.14
CA LEU A 21 5.83 -8.26 -11.11
C LEU A 21 4.47 -8.66 -11.71
N ASN A 22 3.94 -7.83 -12.61
CA ASN A 22 2.63 -8.04 -13.23
C ASN A 22 2.62 -9.14 -14.31
N ALA A 23 3.79 -9.58 -14.79
CA ALA A 23 3.94 -10.73 -15.68
C ALA A 23 4.29 -12.03 -14.92
N SER A 24 4.42 -11.98 -13.60
CA SER A 24 4.92 -13.08 -12.76
C SER A 24 3.94 -13.47 -11.65
N THR A 25 4.36 -14.35 -10.76
CA THR A 25 3.57 -14.82 -9.61
C THR A 25 3.31 -13.76 -8.54
N GLY A 26 4.03 -12.63 -8.57
CA GLY A 26 3.84 -11.51 -7.65
C GLY A 26 2.69 -10.56 -8.04
N LYS A 27 2.00 -10.81 -9.15
CA LYS A 27 0.90 -9.98 -9.65
C LYS A 27 -0.23 -9.91 -8.62
N CYS A 28 -0.67 -8.69 -8.32
CA CYS A 28 -1.86 -8.43 -7.51
C CYS A 28 -2.56 -7.14 -7.97
N TRP A 29 -3.79 -6.91 -7.50
CA TRP A 29 -4.52 -5.70 -7.87
C TRP A 29 -3.77 -4.40 -7.52
N PRO A 30 -3.12 -4.26 -6.34
CA PRO A 30 -2.27 -3.11 -6.08
C PRO A 30 -1.08 -2.96 -7.03
N SER A 31 -0.48 -4.02 -7.56
CA SER A 31 0.68 -3.86 -8.46
C SER A 31 0.28 -3.47 -9.89
N GLU A 32 -0.91 -3.88 -10.34
CA GLU A 32 -1.42 -3.66 -11.70
C GLU A 32 -2.30 -2.40 -11.80
N VAL A 33 -3.26 -2.24 -10.90
CA VAL A 33 -4.33 -1.22 -11.03
C VAL A 33 -4.05 -0.01 -10.14
N ASN A 34 -3.54 -0.23 -8.93
CA ASN A 34 -3.35 0.82 -7.92
C ASN A 34 -1.90 0.91 -7.42
N ASN A 35 -0.95 0.91 -8.37
CA ASN A 35 0.47 0.88 -8.05
C ASN A 35 0.84 2.05 -7.14
N PRO A 36 1.52 1.82 -6.00
CA PRO A 36 1.76 2.87 -5.02
C PRO A 36 2.94 3.78 -5.39
N VAL A 37 3.66 3.50 -6.48
CA VAL A 37 4.78 4.33 -6.96
C VAL A 37 4.26 5.35 -7.98
N PRO A 38 4.52 6.66 -7.79
CA PRO A 38 4.14 7.69 -8.76
C PRO A 38 4.69 7.39 -10.16
N GLY A 39 3.88 7.69 -11.19
CA GLY A 39 4.26 7.50 -12.59
C GLY A 39 4.16 6.05 -13.13
N VAL A 40 4.07 5.02 -12.28
CA VAL A 40 3.97 3.62 -12.75
C VAL A 40 2.59 3.28 -13.31
N CYS A 41 1.53 3.70 -12.62
CA CYS A 41 0.15 3.53 -13.08
C CYS A 41 -0.55 4.89 -13.16
N PRO A 42 -0.86 5.42 -14.36
CA PRO A 42 -1.43 6.77 -14.52
C PRO A 42 -2.75 6.99 -13.78
N ALA A 43 -3.58 5.96 -13.65
CA ALA A 43 -4.87 6.05 -12.97
C ALA A 43 -4.76 6.00 -11.44
N SER A 44 -3.63 5.51 -10.91
CA SER A 44 -3.43 5.33 -9.47
C SER A 44 -3.40 6.67 -8.71
N PRO A 45 -3.84 6.72 -7.45
CA PRO A 45 -3.70 7.89 -6.58
C PRO A 45 -2.26 8.35 -6.41
N ALA A 46 -1.27 7.45 -6.51
CA ALA A 46 0.15 7.80 -6.37
C ALA A 46 0.60 8.92 -7.32
N GLY A 47 0.07 8.97 -8.55
CA GLY A 47 0.37 10.03 -9.52
C GLY A 47 -0.21 11.42 -9.21
N ARG A 48 -1.05 11.54 -8.17
CA ARG A 48 -1.73 12.78 -7.76
C ARG A 48 -1.56 13.03 -6.26
N ASP A 49 -0.34 12.84 -5.75
CA ASP A 49 0.00 13.01 -4.33
C ASP A 49 -0.93 12.17 -3.42
N TYR A 50 -1.32 10.98 -3.88
CA TYR A 50 -2.25 10.09 -3.16
C TYR A 50 -3.60 10.75 -2.84
N ALA A 51 -4.02 11.78 -3.58
CA ALA A 51 -5.30 12.45 -3.37
C ALA A 51 -6.49 11.60 -3.89
N GLY A 52 -7.60 11.63 -3.14
CA GLY A 52 -8.80 10.85 -3.43
C GLY A 52 -8.61 9.35 -3.18
N GLY A 53 -9.26 8.51 -3.99
CA GLY A 53 -9.15 7.06 -3.87
C GLY A 53 -9.87 6.51 -2.62
N PHE A 54 -9.28 5.48 -2.00
CA PHE A 54 -9.77 4.88 -0.77
C PHE A 54 -8.91 5.31 0.42
N GLY A 55 -9.47 6.17 1.27
CA GLY A 55 -8.71 6.84 2.33
C GLY A 55 -8.06 5.89 3.32
N LEU A 56 -6.84 6.26 3.75
CA LEU A 56 -6.03 5.55 4.73
C LEU A 56 -6.81 5.24 6.03
N ALA A 57 -7.56 6.22 6.54
CA ALA A 57 -8.39 6.06 7.73
C ALA A 57 -9.53 5.03 7.53
N LEU A 58 -10.09 4.93 6.32
CA LEU A 58 -11.11 3.94 6.00
C LEU A 58 -10.51 2.53 5.92
N MET A 59 -9.34 2.38 5.30
CA MET A 59 -8.60 1.11 5.28
C MET A 59 -8.26 0.64 6.70
N ARG A 60 -7.77 1.54 7.56
CA ARG A 60 -7.49 1.26 8.97
C ARG A 60 -8.73 0.79 9.73
N LYS A 61 -9.89 1.44 9.48
CA LYS A 61 -11.17 1.06 10.07
C LYS A 61 -11.62 -0.33 9.60
N ASP A 62 -11.58 -0.61 8.29
CA ASP A 62 -11.98 -1.91 7.73
C ASP A 62 -11.08 -3.05 8.22
N LEU A 63 -9.76 -2.80 8.32
CA LEU A 63 -8.83 -3.77 8.90
C LEU A 63 -9.14 -4.06 10.37
N GLY A 64 -9.52 -3.05 11.15
CA GLY A 64 -9.97 -3.24 12.53
C GLY A 64 -11.21 -4.13 12.63
N LEU A 65 -12.19 -3.93 11.74
CA LEU A 65 -13.39 -4.77 11.67
C LEU A 65 -13.04 -6.22 11.30
N ALA A 66 -12.14 -6.42 10.34
CA ALA A 66 -11.67 -7.74 9.93
C ALA A 66 -10.95 -8.48 11.06
N ILE A 67 -10.10 -7.79 11.83
CA ILE A 67 -9.42 -8.37 13.01
C ILE A 67 -10.43 -8.79 14.08
N THR A 68 -11.43 -7.95 14.37
CA THR A 68 -12.50 -8.29 15.33
C THR A 68 -13.27 -9.54 14.88
N ALA A 69 -13.73 -9.58 13.63
CA ALA A 69 -14.46 -10.71 13.09
C ALA A 69 -13.62 -12.01 13.08
N ALA A 70 -12.31 -11.90 12.83
CA ALA A 70 -11.41 -13.05 12.91
C ALA A 70 -11.29 -13.61 14.33
N ARG A 71 -11.23 -12.74 15.34
CA ARG A 71 -11.23 -13.15 16.75
C ARG A 71 -12.53 -13.85 17.14
N GLU A 72 -13.67 -13.33 16.69
CA GLU A 72 -14.99 -13.91 16.96
C GLU A 72 -15.19 -15.28 16.27
N SER A 73 -14.62 -15.45 15.08
CA SER A 73 -14.74 -16.70 14.30
C SER A 73 -13.63 -17.73 14.58
N GLY A 74 -12.62 -17.37 15.38
CA GLY A 74 -11.44 -18.20 15.60
C GLY A 74 -10.50 -18.30 14.38
N ALA A 75 -10.67 -17.42 13.38
CA ALA A 75 -9.79 -17.37 12.22
C ALA A 75 -8.45 -16.72 12.57
N ARG A 76 -7.36 -17.30 12.06
CA ARG A 76 -5.99 -16.85 12.30
C ARG A 76 -5.52 -15.88 11.19
N LEU A 77 -5.19 -14.64 11.55
CA LEU A 77 -4.72 -13.61 10.60
C LEU A 77 -3.26 -13.22 10.85
N GLU A 78 -2.32 -13.99 10.30
CA GLU A 78 -0.88 -13.85 10.60
C GLU A 78 -0.27 -12.49 10.31
N LEU A 79 -0.77 -11.80 9.28
CA LEU A 79 -0.19 -10.53 8.83
C LEU A 79 -0.97 -9.33 9.34
N ALA A 80 -2.15 -9.53 9.93
CA ALA A 80 -3.09 -8.45 10.19
C ALA A 80 -2.60 -7.48 11.25
N ASP A 81 -2.05 -7.98 12.36
CA ASP A 81 -1.55 -7.12 13.44
C ASP A 81 -0.44 -6.20 12.94
N ARG A 82 0.53 -6.76 12.20
CA ARG A 82 1.62 -5.96 11.61
C ARG A 82 1.10 -4.97 10.57
N THR A 83 0.15 -5.38 9.74
CA THR A 83 -0.48 -4.49 8.76
C THR A 83 -1.22 -3.34 9.45
N LYS A 84 -1.88 -3.61 10.58
CA LYS A 84 -2.58 -2.60 11.38
C LYS A 84 -1.60 -1.59 11.97
N GLU A 85 -0.51 -2.05 12.56
CA GLU A 85 0.55 -1.18 13.09
C GLU A 85 1.10 -0.22 12.01
N VAL A 86 1.34 -0.74 10.80
CA VAL A 86 1.83 0.07 9.67
C VAL A 86 0.80 1.12 9.26
N TYR A 87 -0.47 0.75 9.14
CA TYR A 87 -1.53 1.71 8.80
C TYR A 87 -1.79 2.74 9.89
N ASP A 88 -1.76 2.34 11.17
CA ASP A 88 -1.87 3.27 12.31
C ASP A 88 -0.71 4.28 12.30
N ALA A 89 0.52 3.81 12.09
CA ALA A 89 1.71 4.66 12.06
C ALA A 89 1.72 5.59 10.83
N ALA A 90 1.24 5.13 9.68
CA ALA A 90 1.06 5.96 8.50
C ALA A 90 0.00 7.06 8.74
N ASP A 91 -1.15 6.72 9.34
CA ASP A 91 -2.24 7.66 9.61
C ASP A 91 -1.85 8.74 10.63
N ALA A 92 -0.89 8.44 11.51
CA ALA A 92 -0.31 9.39 12.46
C ALA A 92 0.62 10.43 11.82
N ARG A 93 1.15 10.19 10.61
CA ARG A 93 2.00 11.16 9.90
C ARG A 93 1.16 12.17 9.14
N GLU A 94 1.47 13.45 9.32
CA GLU A 94 0.78 14.55 8.65
C GLU A 94 0.84 14.46 7.11
N ASP A 95 1.97 14.02 6.56
CA ASP A 95 2.18 13.89 5.12
C ASP A 95 1.50 12.66 4.48
N CYS A 96 0.88 11.81 5.29
CA CYS A 96 0.15 10.61 4.88
C CYS A 96 -1.34 10.67 5.23
N ARG A 97 -1.71 11.35 6.32
CA ARG A 97 -3.07 11.45 6.82
C ARG A 97 -4.02 12.03 5.79
N GLY A 98 -5.21 11.41 5.65
CA GLY A 98 -6.26 11.86 4.72
C GLY A 98 -6.01 11.52 3.25
N ARG A 99 -4.94 10.78 2.93
CA ARG A 99 -4.61 10.34 1.57
C ARG A 99 -5.10 8.91 1.31
N ASP A 100 -5.03 8.48 0.05
CA ASP A 100 -5.30 7.10 -0.36
C ASP A 100 -4.39 6.10 0.39
N PHE A 101 -4.91 4.92 0.70
CA PHE A 101 -4.18 3.88 1.44
C PHE A 101 -2.85 3.46 0.79
N SER A 102 -2.69 3.64 -0.53
CA SER A 102 -1.41 3.38 -1.22
C SER A 102 -0.26 4.31 -0.78
N VAL A 103 -0.56 5.40 -0.06
CA VAL A 103 0.43 6.29 0.57
C VAL A 103 1.34 5.57 1.57
N VAL A 104 1.02 4.33 1.95
CA VAL A 104 1.93 3.47 2.73
C VAL A 104 3.32 3.34 2.08
N TYR A 105 3.45 3.52 0.77
CA TYR A 105 4.77 3.61 0.11
C TYR A 105 5.59 4.82 0.56
N ARG A 106 4.98 6.01 0.67
CA ARG A 106 5.59 7.20 1.29
C ARG A 106 6.00 6.94 2.73
N TYR A 107 5.11 6.32 3.50
CA TYR A 107 5.39 5.96 4.89
C TYR A 107 6.67 5.11 5.01
N LEU A 108 6.85 4.15 4.10
CA LEU A 108 8.03 3.27 4.02
C LEU A 108 9.30 3.95 3.47
N GLY A 109 9.27 5.26 3.18
CA GLY A 109 10.39 6.00 2.61
C GLY A 109 10.63 5.73 1.13
N GLY A 110 9.57 5.39 0.39
CA GLY A 110 9.60 5.21 -1.05
C GLY A 110 10.07 6.47 -1.78
N LYS A 111 10.79 6.29 -2.89
CA LYS A 111 11.14 7.40 -3.79
C LYS A 111 9.95 7.70 -4.70
N GLU A 112 9.50 8.95 -4.68
CA GLU A 112 8.33 9.48 -5.38
C GLU A 112 8.70 10.35 -6.57
#